data_AF-A0A549TC92-F1
#
_entry.id   AF-A0A549TC92-F1
#
_cell.length_a   1.000
_cell.length_b   1.000
_cell.length_c   1.000
_cell.angle_alpha   90.00
_cell.angle_beta   90.00
_cell.angle_gamma   90.00
#
_symmetry.space_group_name_H-M   'P 1'
#
loop_
_entity.id
_entity.type
_entity.pdbx_description
1 polymer ?
#
loop_
_entity_poly.entity_id
_entity_poly.type
_entity_poly.pdbx_seq_one_letter_code
_entity_poly.pdbx_strand_id
1 'polypeptide(L)'
;MRELPQWEFDIYALSLPRGHGFGDREPTAAWITDDGGTCGIVTIDGEDGPFSFLVMRRRVDSVWVTTAEADGFRSLREARLAIEPMMIEGQAPEPMKPGVIMRPGLFDLQGREPSDVFNVLARPSHHPAAWALNQLYLALPRPDRNWVSDCQTVNFHTRIWEVACCRFL
;
A
#
# COMPACT_ATOMS: atom_id res chain seq x y z
N MET A 1 4.85 -7.06 -15.64
CA MET A 1 3.71 -6.40 -14.95
C MET A 1 2.48 -7.29 -14.99
N ARG A 2 1.89 -7.51 -13.83
CA ARG A 2 0.70 -8.33 -13.59
C ARG A 2 -0.49 -7.43 -13.29
N GLU A 3 -1.66 -7.76 -13.82
CA GLU A 3 -2.89 -7.08 -13.46
C GLU A 3 -3.26 -7.36 -12.00
N LEU A 4 -3.67 -6.30 -11.32
CA LEU A 4 -3.91 -6.33 -9.90
C LEU A 4 -5.40 -6.57 -9.63
N PRO A 5 -5.78 -7.63 -8.89
CA PRO A 5 -7.18 -7.84 -8.56
C PRO A 5 -7.69 -6.75 -7.62
N GLN A 6 -8.99 -6.46 -7.69
CA GLN A 6 -9.62 -5.35 -6.95
C GLN A 6 -9.29 -5.36 -5.44
N TRP A 7 -9.36 -6.53 -4.78
CA TRP A 7 -9.11 -6.62 -3.34
C TRP A 7 -7.66 -6.26 -2.95
N GLU A 8 -6.69 -6.57 -3.81
CA GLU A 8 -5.28 -6.20 -3.59
C GLU A 8 -5.10 -4.70 -3.81
N PHE A 9 -5.82 -4.15 -4.80
CA PHE A 9 -5.79 -2.74 -5.14
C PHE A 9 -6.37 -1.92 -3.99
N ASP A 10 -7.51 -2.34 -3.45
CA ASP A 10 -8.16 -1.66 -2.34
C ASP A 10 -7.19 -1.48 -1.16
N ILE A 11 -6.38 -2.50 -0.87
CA ILE A 11 -5.38 -2.44 0.20
C ILE A 11 -4.22 -1.48 -0.14
N TYR A 12 -3.76 -1.42 -1.38
CA TYR A 12 -2.71 -0.47 -1.77
C TYR A 12 -3.22 0.97 -1.88
N ALA A 13 -4.45 1.14 -2.36
CA ALA A 13 -5.14 2.43 -2.45
C ALA A 13 -5.24 3.09 -1.08
N LEU A 14 -5.36 2.30 -0.01
CA LEU A 14 -5.28 2.84 1.35
C LEU A 14 -4.01 3.63 1.56
N SER A 15 -2.87 3.32 0.94
CA SER A 15 -1.60 4.07 1.11
C SER A 15 -1.58 5.42 0.40
N LEU A 16 -2.53 5.72 -0.49
CA LEU A 16 -2.63 7.02 -1.15
C LEU A 16 -2.94 8.13 -0.13
N PRO A 17 -2.54 9.39 -0.39
CA PRO A 17 -2.84 10.51 0.49
C PRO A 17 -4.34 10.68 0.79
N ARG A 18 -5.21 10.29 -0.16
CA ARG A 18 -6.67 10.34 -0.02
C ARG A 18 -7.30 8.99 0.38
N GLY A 19 -6.50 7.95 0.60
CA GLY A 19 -6.99 6.58 0.81
C GLY A 19 -7.91 6.14 -0.34
N HIS A 20 -9.10 5.64 0.00
CA HIS A 20 -10.17 5.31 -0.97
C HIS A 20 -10.96 6.54 -1.47
N GLY A 21 -10.62 7.75 -1.03
CA GLY A 21 -11.25 9.00 -1.45
C GLY A 21 -10.84 9.40 -2.87
N PHE A 22 -11.26 8.62 -3.85
CA PHE A 22 -11.04 8.89 -5.27
C PHE A 22 -11.97 9.97 -5.82
N GLY A 23 -13.06 10.32 -5.11
CA GLY A 23 -14.04 11.30 -5.57
C GLY A 23 -14.64 10.85 -6.91
N ASP A 24 -14.69 11.76 -7.88
CA ASP A 24 -15.16 11.44 -9.23
C ASP A 24 -14.11 10.69 -10.08
N ARG A 25 -12.91 10.39 -9.54
CA ARG A 25 -11.80 9.75 -10.26
C ARG A 25 -11.73 8.25 -10.00
N GLU A 26 -12.76 7.52 -10.43
CA GLU A 26 -12.89 6.10 -10.09
C GLU A 26 -11.74 5.26 -10.68
N PRO A 27 -11.09 4.41 -9.87
CA PRO A 27 -10.09 3.46 -10.36
C PRO A 27 -10.72 2.46 -11.34
N THR A 28 -10.16 2.36 -12.54
CA THR A 28 -10.67 1.46 -13.58
C THR A 28 -9.79 0.23 -13.77
N ALA A 29 -8.48 0.35 -13.54
CA ALA A 29 -7.53 -0.75 -13.66
C ALA A 29 -6.25 -0.46 -12.88
N ALA A 30 -5.56 -1.52 -12.44
CA ALA A 30 -4.27 -1.41 -11.77
C ALA A 30 -3.34 -2.57 -12.15
N TRP A 31 -2.04 -2.32 -12.09
CA TRP A 31 -0.98 -3.28 -12.36
C TRP A 31 0.14 -3.16 -11.34
N ILE A 32 0.85 -4.25 -11.10
CA ILE A 32 2.07 -4.27 -10.28
C ILE A 32 3.21 -4.96 -11.02
N THR A 33 4.44 -4.57 -10.72
CA THR A 33 5.63 -5.31 -11.14
C THR A 33 5.73 -6.65 -10.40
N ASP A 34 6.41 -7.63 -10.97
CA ASP A 34 6.45 -8.98 -10.39
C ASP A 34 7.24 -9.01 -9.06
N ASP A 35 8.16 -8.06 -8.87
CA ASP A 35 8.88 -7.81 -7.61
C ASP A 35 8.06 -7.06 -6.54
N GLY A 36 6.84 -6.63 -6.86
CA GLY A 36 5.97 -5.88 -5.96
C GLY A 36 6.42 -4.44 -5.65
N GLY A 37 7.41 -3.93 -6.38
CA GLY A 37 8.06 -2.65 -6.11
C GLY A 37 7.36 -1.42 -6.70
N THR A 38 6.61 -1.58 -7.80
CA THR A 38 5.92 -0.49 -8.51
C THR A 38 4.48 -0.87 -8.82
N CYS A 39 3.53 0.01 -8.49
CA CYS A 39 2.11 -0.14 -8.76
C CYS A 39 1.64 1.01 -9.66
N GLY A 40 1.02 0.70 -10.79
CA GLY A 40 0.43 1.67 -11.71
C GLY A 40 -1.08 1.56 -11.68
N ILE A 41 -1.78 2.68 -11.59
CA ILE A 41 -3.24 2.74 -11.44
C ILE A 41 -3.78 3.71 -12.48
N VAL A 42 -4.84 3.33 -13.17
CA VAL A 42 -5.62 4.20 -14.07
C VAL A 42 -6.95 4.52 -13.41
N THR A 43 -7.32 5.79 -13.45
CA THR A 43 -8.60 6.33 -12.99
C THR A 43 -9.34 7.01 -14.14
N ILE A 44 -10.66 7.12 -14.06
CA ILE A 44 -11.50 7.86 -15.01
C ILE A 44 -12.27 8.98 -14.28
N ASP A 45 -12.31 10.19 -14.85
CA ASP A 45 -12.98 11.35 -14.26
C ASP A 45 -14.50 11.33 -14.59
N GLY A 46 -15.31 10.61 -13.82
CA GLY A 46 -16.74 10.37 -14.10
C GLY A 46 -16.97 9.23 -15.11
N GLU A 47 -18.21 9.01 -15.57
CA GLU A 47 -18.56 7.84 -16.40
C GLU A 47 -17.86 7.79 -17.77
N ASP A 48 -17.65 8.95 -18.41
CA ASP A 48 -17.06 9.08 -19.76
C ASP A 48 -15.91 10.10 -19.82
N GLY A 49 -15.34 10.46 -18.67
CA GLY A 49 -14.32 11.50 -18.61
C GLY A 49 -12.95 11.06 -19.13
N PRO A 50 -11.99 12.00 -19.12
CA PRO A 50 -10.61 11.65 -19.43
C PRO A 50 -10.08 10.62 -18.43
N PHE A 51 -9.22 9.75 -18.94
CA PHE A 51 -8.44 8.85 -18.10
C PHE A 51 -7.26 9.62 -17.52
N SER A 52 -6.89 9.25 -16.29
CA SER A 52 -5.71 9.70 -15.59
C SER A 52 -4.93 8.49 -15.09
N PHE A 53 -3.65 8.66 -14.78
CA PHE A 53 -2.89 7.63 -14.09
C PHE A 53 -2.17 8.18 -12.85
N LEU A 54 -1.85 7.26 -11.96
CA LEU A 54 -0.86 7.45 -10.92
C LEU A 54 0.05 6.22 -10.84
N VAL A 55 1.34 6.47 -10.56
CA VAL A 55 2.34 5.42 -10.33
C VAL A 55 2.88 5.58 -8.93
N MET A 56 2.85 4.48 -8.18
CA MET A 56 3.36 4.37 -6.82
C MET A 56 4.57 3.45 -6.79
N ARG A 57 5.58 3.80 -6.00
CA ARG A 57 6.78 2.98 -5.78
C ARG A 57 7.01 2.73 -4.30
N ARG A 58 7.59 1.57 -3.98
CA ARG A 58 8.04 1.25 -2.63
C ARG A 58 9.27 2.07 -2.27
N ARG A 59 9.26 2.64 -1.09
CA ARG A 59 10.46 3.18 -0.44
C ARG A 59 11.29 2.10 0.23
N VAL A 60 12.49 2.49 0.68
CA VAL A 60 13.37 1.65 1.53
C VAL A 60 12.65 1.11 2.77
N ASP A 61 11.72 1.85 3.37
CA ASP A 61 10.90 1.42 4.51
C ASP A 61 9.59 0.71 4.11
N SER A 62 9.50 0.25 2.85
CA SER A 62 8.33 -0.42 2.26
C SER A 62 7.05 0.41 2.15
N VAL A 63 7.07 1.70 2.53
CA VAL A 63 5.91 2.59 2.36
C VAL A 63 5.74 2.95 0.88
N TRP A 64 4.50 2.96 0.39
CA TRP A 64 4.20 3.43 -0.96
C TRP A 64 4.28 4.95 -1.04
N VAL A 65 4.85 5.46 -2.13
CA VAL A 65 4.82 6.88 -2.49
C VAL A 65 4.45 7.06 -3.96
N THR A 66 3.64 8.07 -4.26
CA THR A 66 3.37 8.48 -5.64
C THR A 66 4.62 9.10 -6.25
N THR A 67 5.06 8.58 -7.39
CA THR A 67 6.25 9.05 -8.11
C THR A 67 5.93 9.65 -9.47
N ALA A 68 4.76 9.36 -10.02
CA ALA A 68 4.25 10.01 -11.23
C ALA A 68 2.73 10.07 -11.20
N GLU A 69 2.19 11.13 -11.80
CA GLU A 69 0.77 11.32 -12.05
C GLU A 69 0.62 12.10 -13.36
N ALA A 70 -0.41 11.78 -14.14
CA ALA A 70 -0.80 12.56 -15.31
C ALA A 70 -2.28 12.34 -15.62
N ASP A 71 -2.88 13.30 -16.32
CA ASP A 71 -4.29 13.30 -16.71
C ASP A 71 -4.47 13.57 -18.21
N GLY A 72 -5.72 13.51 -18.66
CA GLY A 72 -6.09 13.92 -20.03
C GLY A 72 -5.95 12.85 -21.10
N PHE A 73 -5.84 11.57 -20.73
CA PHE A 73 -5.78 10.46 -21.67
C PHE A 73 -7.18 10.15 -22.24
N ARG A 74 -7.26 9.81 -23.52
CA ARG A 74 -8.55 9.58 -24.21
C ARG A 74 -9.08 8.17 -24.02
N SER A 75 -8.25 7.26 -23.53
CA SER A 75 -8.64 5.87 -23.33
C SER A 75 -7.79 5.20 -22.25
N LEU A 76 -8.36 4.15 -21.63
CA LEU A 76 -7.63 3.25 -20.73
C LEU A 76 -6.33 2.72 -21.37
N ARG A 77 -6.36 2.39 -22.66
CA ARG A 77 -5.19 1.87 -23.39
C ARG A 77 -4.08 2.91 -23.47
N GLU A 78 -4.41 4.16 -23.74
CA GLU A 78 -3.44 5.25 -23.83
C GLU A 78 -2.79 5.52 -22.48
N ALA A 79 -3.59 5.58 -21.41
CA ALA A 79 -3.09 5.74 -20.04
C ALA A 79 -2.18 4.56 -19.63
N ARG A 80 -2.58 3.32 -19.95
CA ARG A 80 -1.75 2.13 -19.70
C ARG A 80 -0.41 2.19 -20.45
N LEU A 81 -0.41 2.54 -21.73
CA LEU A 81 0.83 2.67 -22.52
C LEU A 81 1.76 3.74 -21.93
N ALA A 82 1.20 4.80 -21.35
CA ALA A 82 1.98 5.81 -20.64
C ALA A 82 2.59 5.29 -19.32
N ILE A 83 1.93 4.36 -18.63
CA ILE A 83 2.42 3.72 -17.39
C ILE A 83 3.56 2.73 -17.66
N GLU A 84 3.48 1.95 -18.74
CA GLU A 84 4.39 0.82 -19.02
C GLU A 84 5.90 1.15 -18.87
N PRO A 85 6.42 2.29 -19.40
CA PRO A 85 7.83 2.66 -19.23
C PRO A 85 8.27 2.89 -17.77
N MET A 86 7.33 3.14 -16.86
CA MET A 86 7.60 3.35 -15.43
C MET A 86 7.54 2.07 -14.60
N MET A 87 7.00 0.98 -15.16
CA MET A 87 6.83 -0.32 -14.49
C MET A 87 8.09 -1.19 -14.59
N ILE A 88 9.20 -0.69 -14.05
CA ILE A 88 10.52 -1.31 -14.19
C ILE A 88 10.84 -2.16 -12.94
N GLU A 89 11.06 -3.45 -13.16
CA GLU A 89 11.49 -4.41 -12.13
C GLU A 89 12.95 -4.22 -11.73
N GLY A 90 13.27 -4.51 -10.47
CA GLY A 90 14.63 -4.51 -9.94
C GLY A 90 15.24 -3.13 -9.74
N GLN A 91 14.48 -2.05 -9.95
CA GLN A 91 14.94 -0.72 -9.59
C GLN A 91 15.06 -0.57 -8.08
N ALA A 92 16.03 0.23 -7.65
CA ALA A 92 16.19 0.54 -6.24
C ALA A 92 14.91 1.19 -5.68
N PRO A 93 14.49 0.82 -4.45
CA PRO A 93 13.39 1.48 -3.76
C PRO A 93 13.63 2.99 -3.60
N GLU A 94 12.55 3.75 -3.54
CA GLU A 94 12.61 5.19 -3.33
C GLU A 94 13.29 5.54 -2.00
N PRO A 95 14.13 6.59 -1.95
CA PRO A 95 14.79 6.98 -0.72
C PRO A 95 13.80 7.53 0.30
N MET A 96 14.17 7.43 1.58
CA MET A 96 13.42 8.07 2.64
C MET A 96 13.73 9.57 2.70
N LYS A 97 12.72 10.39 2.99
CA LYS A 97 12.93 11.81 3.28
C LYS A 97 13.80 11.96 4.55
N PRO A 98 14.72 12.94 4.59
CA PRO A 98 15.52 13.20 5.79
C PRO A 98 14.64 13.39 7.03
N GLY A 99 15.03 12.78 8.15
CA GLY A 99 14.31 12.87 9.43
C GLY A 99 13.10 11.94 9.57
N VAL A 100 12.71 11.19 8.53
CA VAL A 100 11.70 10.14 8.66
C VAL A 100 12.32 8.89 9.28
N ILE A 101 11.67 8.33 10.29
CA ILE A 101 12.12 7.11 10.97
C ILE A 101 11.69 5.89 10.16
N MET A 102 12.61 4.93 10.02
CA MET A 102 12.33 3.68 9.32
C MET A 102 11.25 2.89 10.07
N ARG A 103 10.25 2.42 9.33
CA ARG A 103 9.19 1.59 9.92
C ARG A 103 9.75 0.22 10.27
N PRO A 104 9.66 -0.24 11.53
CA PRO A 104 10.02 -1.60 11.88
C PRO A 104 9.15 -2.60 11.11
N GLY A 105 9.73 -3.74 10.73
CA GLY A 105 8.99 -4.81 10.08
C GLY A 105 8.00 -5.45 11.06
N LEU A 106 6.74 -5.61 10.65
CA LEU A 106 5.69 -6.13 11.53
C LEU A 106 5.98 -7.55 12.04
N PHE A 107 6.66 -8.37 11.24
CA PHE A 107 7.01 -9.75 11.61
C PHE A 107 8.47 -9.89 12.10
N ASP A 108 9.18 -8.78 12.27
CA ASP A 108 10.48 -8.77 12.97
C ASP A 108 10.24 -8.62 14.48
N LEU A 109 10.32 -9.74 15.19
CA LEU A 109 10.07 -9.79 16.63
C LEU A 109 11.20 -9.17 17.46
N GLN A 110 12.43 -9.07 16.93
CA GLN A 110 13.60 -8.54 17.66
C GLN A 110 13.78 -9.13 19.08
N GLY A 111 13.49 -10.43 19.24
CA GLY A 111 13.58 -11.13 20.52
C GLY A 111 12.39 -10.92 21.47
N ARG A 112 11.32 -10.25 21.05
CA ARG A 112 10.07 -10.12 21.81
C ARG A 112 9.28 -11.43 21.78
N GLU A 113 8.57 -11.70 22.87
CA GLU A 113 7.62 -12.82 22.94
C GLU A 113 6.28 -12.39 22.33
N PRO A 114 5.86 -12.99 21.20
CA PRO A 114 4.60 -12.65 20.56
C PRO A 114 3.40 -13.20 21.34
N SER A 115 2.27 -12.50 21.31
CA SER A 115 1.02 -13.02 21.87
C SER A 115 0.50 -14.22 21.09
N ASP A 116 -0.38 -15.02 21.71
CA ASP A 116 -1.01 -16.17 21.06
C ASP A 116 -1.73 -15.79 19.76
N VAL A 117 -2.39 -14.63 19.74
CA VAL A 117 -3.09 -14.12 18.55
C VAL A 117 -2.10 -13.79 17.44
N PHE A 118 -1.00 -13.11 17.76
CA PHE A 118 0.04 -12.81 16.79
C PHE A 118 0.72 -14.08 16.26
N ASN A 119 0.94 -15.08 17.13
CA ASN A 119 1.44 -16.40 16.74
C ASN A 119 0.52 -17.12 15.75
N VAL A 120 -0.80 -17.00 15.91
CA VAL A 120 -1.77 -17.53 14.94
C VAL A 120 -1.64 -16.81 13.60
N LEU A 121 -1.54 -15.48 13.62
CA LEU A 121 -1.38 -14.66 12.42
C LEU A 121 -0.09 -14.99 11.66
N ALA A 122 1.00 -15.28 12.36
CA ALA A 122 2.29 -15.63 11.77
C ALA A 122 2.32 -17.03 11.11
N ARG A 123 1.25 -17.84 11.22
CA ARG A 123 1.20 -19.17 10.59
C ARG A 123 1.05 -19.04 9.07
N PRO A 124 1.62 -19.97 8.27
CA PRO A 124 1.48 -19.96 6.82
C PRO A 124 0.02 -19.93 6.33
N SER A 125 -0.88 -20.59 7.05
CA SER A 125 -2.32 -20.60 6.75
C SER A 125 -2.99 -19.23 6.86
N HIS A 126 -2.38 -18.28 7.57
CA HIS A 126 -2.90 -16.93 7.79
C HIS A 126 -2.10 -15.87 7.03
N HIS A 127 -1.22 -16.28 6.10
CA HIS A 127 -0.40 -15.36 5.33
C HIS A 127 -1.22 -14.22 4.67
N PRO A 128 -2.40 -14.45 4.06
CA PRO A 128 -3.19 -13.35 3.50
C PRO A 128 -3.56 -12.29 4.54
N ALA A 129 -3.99 -12.70 5.74
CA ALA A 129 -4.33 -11.79 6.82
C ALA A 129 -3.09 -11.07 7.38
N ALA A 130 -1.98 -11.79 7.54
CA ALA A 130 -0.69 -11.25 7.96
C ALA A 130 -0.18 -10.17 6.99
N TRP A 131 -0.26 -10.48 5.69
CA TRP A 131 0.11 -9.56 4.62
C TRP A 131 -0.79 -8.32 4.62
N ALA A 132 -2.11 -8.50 4.72
CA ALA A 132 -3.05 -7.38 4.73
C ALA A 132 -2.80 -6.46 5.94
N LEU A 133 -2.61 -7.01 7.14
CA LEU A 133 -2.28 -6.22 8.33
C LEU A 133 -0.98 -5.43 8.14
N ASN A 134 0.05 -6.05 7.54
CA ASN A 134 1.29 -5.35 7.26
C ASN A 134 1.08 -4.19 6.26
N GLN A 135 0.30 -4.39 5.20
CA GLN A 135 -0.01 -3.31 4.25
C GLN A 135 -0.77 -2.16 4.93
N LEU A 136 -1.73 -2.48 5.80
CA LEU A 136 -2.47 -1.49 6.55
C LEU A 136 -1.59 -0.68 7.50
N TYR A 137 -0.69 -1.37 8.22
CA TYR A 137 0.33 -0.73 9.05
C TYR A 137 1.23 0.21 8.23
N LEU A 138 1.71 -0.23 7.05
CA LEU A 138 2.53 0.59 6.16
C LEU A 138 1.75 1.77 5.57
N ALA A 139 0.43 1.63 5.43
CA ALA A 139 -0.42 2.72 4.98
C ALA A 139 -0.52 3.82 6.05
N LEU A 140 -0.65 3.49 7.35
CA LEU A 140 -0.90 4.45 8.44
C LEU A 140 -0.08 5.76 8.30
N PRO A 141 -0.68 6.97 8.42
CA PRO A 141 0.04 8.21 8.12
C PRO A 141 1.21 8.47 9.08
N ARG A 142 0.97 8.23 10.37
CA ARG A 142 1.91 8.47 11.48
C ARG A 142 1.68 7.45 12.60
N PRO A 143 2.01 6.16 12.39
CA PRO A 143 2.00 5.21 13.48
C PRO A 143 3.00 5.67 14.56
N ASP A 144 2.65 5.52 15.83
CA ASP A 144 3.61 5.79 16.91
C ASP A 144 4.72 4.71 16.92
N ARG A 145 5.79 5.00 17.65
CA ARG A 145 6.99 4.16 17.68
C ARG A 145 6.75 2.76 18.25
N ASN A 146 5.73 2.60 19.10
CA ASN A 146 5.44 1.34 19.78
C ASN A 146 4.39 0.50 19.04
N TRP A 147 3.86 0.99 17.92
CA TRP A 147 2.78 0.32 17.19
C TRP A 147 3.10 -1.15 16.89
N VAL A 148 4.29 -1.42 16.34
CA VAL A 148 4.72 -2.80 16.01
C VAL A 148 4.91 -3.65 17.25
N SER A 149 5.60 -3.15 18.28
CA SER A 149 5.82 -3.92 19.51
C SER A 149 4.52 -4.23 20.25
N ASP A 150 3.57 -3.28 20.26
CA ASP A 150 2.27 -3.48 20.87
C ASP A 150 1.41 -4.44 20.04
N CYS A 151 1.46 -4.34 18.71
CA CYS A 151 0.78 -5.27 17.82
C CYS A 151 1.31 -6.70 18.01
N GLN A 152 2.62 -6.88 18.21
CA GLN A 152 3.20 -8.21 18.41
C GLN A 152 2.82 -8.86 19.75
N THR A 153 2.42 -8.09 20.76
CA THR A 153 2.27 -8.56 22.15
C THR A 153 0.81 -8.54 22.61
N VAL A 154 0.57 -8.42 23.91
CA VAL A 154 -0.78 -8.45 24.53
C VAL A 154 -1.68 -7.30 24.08
N ASN A 155 -1.09 -6.24 23.49
CA ASN A 155 -1.80 -5.07 23.01
C ASN A 155 -2.32 -5.19 21.56
N PHE A 156 -2.25 -6.40 20.96
CA PHE A 156 -2.67 -6.66 19.58
C PHE A 156 -4.05 -6.07 19.25
N HIS A 157 -5.05 -6.32 20.10
CA HIS A 157 -6.44 -5.88 19.86
C HIS A 157 -6.58 -4.36 19.77
N THR A 158 -5.84 -3.62 20.58
CA THR A 158 -5.84 -2.15 20.56
C THR A 158 -5.29 -1.62 19.24
N ARG A 159 -4.22 -2.23 18.73
CA ARG A 159 -3.57 -1.80 17.48
C ARG A 159 -4.37 -2.17 16.23
N ILE A 160 -5.13 -3.27 16.26
CA ILE A 160 -6.09 -3.58 15.21
C ILE A 160 -7.16 -2.50 15.09
N TRP A 161 -7.65 -1.97 16.22
CA TRP A 161 -8.67 -0.93 16.22
C TRP A 161 -8.17 0.38 15.59
N GLU A 162 -6.93 0.79 15.88
CA GLU A 162 -6.31 1.97 15.26
C GLU A 162 -6.21 1.84 13.74
N VAL A 163 -5.84 0.66 13.24
CA VAL A 163 -5.80 0.39 11.81
C VAL A 163 -7.19 0.45 11.17
N ALA A 164 -8.20 -0.07 11.87
CA ALA A 164 -9.58 -0.10 11.41
C ALA A 164 -10.28 1.27 11.47
N CYS A 165 -9.87 2.19 12.36
CA CYS A 165 -10.57 3.46 12.57
C CYS A 165 -9.79 4.68 12.09
N CYS A 166 -8.47 4.75 12.28
CA CYS A 166 -7.68 5.96 11.99
C CYS A 166 -7.37 6.18 10.50
N ARG A 167 -7.77 5.25 9.61
CA ARG A 167 -7.66 5.42 8.15
C ARG A 167 -9.00 5.77 7.48
N PHE A 168 -10.12 5.60 8.18
CA PHE A 168 -11.47 5.85 7.67
C PHE A 168 -12.11 7.13 8.23
N LEU A 169 -11.34 7.92 9.00
CA LEU A 169 -11.70 9.26 9.51
C LEU A 169 -10.72 10.28 8.93
#